data_AF-A0A9R1A3R8-F1
#
_entry.id   AF-A0A9R1A3R8-F1
#
_cell.length_a   1.000
_cell.length_b   1.000
_cell.length_c   1.000
_cell.angle_alpha   90.00
_cell.angle_beta   90.00
_cell.angle_gamma   90.00
#
_symmetry.space_group_name_H-M   'P 1'
#
loop_
_entity.id
_entity.type
_entity.pdbx_description
1 polymer ?
#
loop_
_entity_poly.entity_id
_entity_poly.type
_entity_poly.pdbx_seq_one_letter_code
_entity_poly.pdbx_strand_id
1 'polypeptide(L)'
;MPGSVRLRDNEILQRIMVRQAEEKRLYRAICAAPAVVLMPWGLHKGRKITCHPSFIGDLPTFRAVESNVQVSGELTTSRGPGTAFQFALSFVEQLFGPHAVEDVESTLC
;
A
#
# COMPACT_ATOMS: atom_id res chain seq x y z
N MET A 1 -10.83 -12.77 6.80
CA MET A 1 -10.59 -12.37 5.40
C MET A 1 -9.72 -13.41 4.69
N PRO A 2 -10.29 -14.37 3.92
CA PRO A 2 -9.50 -15.44 3.30
C PRO A 2 -8.58 -14.94 2.18
N GLY A 3 -8.95 -13.87 1.47
CA GLY A 3 -8.16 -13.32 0.36
C GLY A 3 -6.76 -12.86 0.78
N SER A 4 -6.65 -11.92 1.73
CA SER A 4 -5.35 -11.41 2.19
C SER A 4 -4.48 -12.50 2.84
N VAL A 5 -5.10 -13.48 3.50
CA VAL A 5 -4.40 -14.65 4.05
C VAL A 5 -3.79 -15.50 2.94
N ARG A 6 -4.54 -15.78 1.87
CA ARG A 6 -4.00 -16.48 0.68
C ARG A 6 -2.85 -15.72 0.03
N LEU A 7 -2.90 -14.39 0.00
CA LEU A 7 -1.78 -13.58 -0.50
C LEU A 7 -0.55 -13.69 0.40
N ARG A 8 -0.73 -13.60 1.72
CA ARG A 8 0.35 -13.74 2.72
C ARG A 8 1.05 -15.10 2.61
N ASP A 9 0.28 -16.16 2.41
CA ASP A 9 0.78 -17.54 2.37
C ASP A 9 1.30 -17.94 0.98
N ASN A 10 1.27 -17.03 0.00
CA ASN A 10 1.80 -17.28 -1.33
C ASN A 10 3.29 -16.93 -1.41
N GLU A 11 4.14 -17.95 -1.38
CA GLU A 11 5.61 -17.81 -1.43
C GLU A 11 6.12 -17.13 -2.71
N ILE A 12 5.45 -17.35 -3.84
CA ILE A 12 5.84 -16.74 -5.12
C ILE A 12 5.62 -15.23 -5.04
N LEU A 13 4.47 -14.79 -4.53
CA LEU A 13 4.16 -13.38 -4.34
C LEU A 13 5.10 -12.74 -3.32
N GLN A 14 5.38 -13.43 -2.21
CA GLN A 14 6.34 -12.96 -1.22
C GLN A 14 7.70 -12.69 -1.87
N ARG A 15 8.24 -13.64 -2.64
CA ARG A 15 9.53 -13.49 -3.32
C ARG A 15 9.55 -12.31 -4.29
N ILE A 16 8.47 -12.13 -5.07
CA ILE A 16 8.34 -10.99 -5.99
C ILE A 16 8.35 -9.67 -5.21
N MET A 17 7.57 -9.57 -4.14
CA MET A 17 7.42 -8.33 -3.36
C MET A 17 8.69 -7.98 -2.56
N VAL A 18 9.37 -8.98 -2.00
CA VAL A 18 10.66 -8.79 -1.31
C VAL A 18 11.69 -8.26 -2.31
N ARG A 19 11.83 -8.90 -3.47
CA ARG A 19 12.74 -8.45 -4.52
C ARG A 19 12.42 -7.02 -4.98
N GLN A 20 11.14 -6.70 -5.18
CA GLN A 20 10.70 -5.35 -5.56
C GLN A 20 11.16 -4.29 -4.54
N ALA A 21 11.01 -4.58 -3.25
CA ALA A 21 11.42 -3.69 -2.17
C ALA A 21 12.95 -3.57 -2.05
N GLU A 22 13.68 -4.68 -2.19
CA GLU A 22 15.16 -4.71 -2.17
C GLU A 22 15.77 -3.92 -3.35
N GLU A 23 15.16 -4.00 -4.53
CA GLU A 23 15.52 -3.22 -5.72
C GLU A 23 15.10 -1.74 -5.62
N LYS A 24 14.53 -1.30 -4.48
CA LYS A 24 14.01 0.07 -4.27
C LYS A 24 13.00 0.50 -5.34
N ARG A 25 12.17 -0.43 -5.79
CA ARG A 25 11.10 -0.15 -6.76
C ARG A 25 9.79 0.07 -6.03
N LEU A 26 8.88 0.81 -6.66
CA LEU A 26 7.58 1.10 -6.07
C LEU A 26 6.80 -0.19 -5.77
N TYR A 27 6.23 -0.27 -4.58
CA TYR A 27 5.34 -1.35 -4.15
C TYR A 27 4.25 -0.82 -3.23
N ARG A 28 3.09 -1.50 -3.21
CA ARG A 28 1.89 -0.93 -2.61
C ARG A 28 0.98 -1.97 -1.98
N ALA A 29 0.20 -1.55 -0.98
CA ALA A 29 -0.81 -2.40 -0.34
C ALA A 29 -2.02 -1.58 0.13
N ILE A 30 -3.23 -2.11 -0.02
CA ILE A 30 -4.47 -1.42 0.35
C ILE A 30 -5.33 -2.32 1.26
N CYS A 31 -6.18 -1.68 2.07
CA CYS A 31 -7.16 -2.33 2.92
C CYS A 31 -6.49 -3.19 4.00
N ALA A 32 -6.71 -4.51 4.00
CA ALA A 32 -6.12 -5.42 4.97
C ALA A 32 -4.69 -5.86 4.61
N ALA A 33 -4.25 -5.65 3.36
CA ALA A 33 -2.93 -6.13 2.91
C ALA A 33 -1.73 -5.53 3.68
N PRO A 34 -1.71 -4.25 4.10
CA PRO A 34 -0.61 -3.73 4.91
C PRO A 34 -0.41 -4.53 6.21
N ALA A 35 -1.49 -4.77 6.96
CA ALA A 35 -1.45 -5.49 8.23
C ALA A 35 -1.27 -7.02 8.06
N VAL A 36 -1.94 -7.62 7.08
CA VAL A 36 -1.98 -9.09 6.94
C VAL A 36 -0.81 -9.63 6.11
N VAL A 37 -0.26 -8.84 5.18
CA VAL A 37 0.74 -9.29 4.19
C VAL A 37 2.09 -8.59 4.40
N LEU A 38 2.13 -7.25 4.44
CA LEU A 38 3.40 -6.52 4.56
C LEU A 38 4.02 -6.64 5.97
N MET A 39 3.20 -6.77 7.01
CA MET A 39 3.69 -6.95 8.37
C MET A 39 4.48 -8.26 8.54
N PRO A 40 3.91 -9.46 8.24
CA PRO A 40 4.66 -10.72 8.36
C PRO A 40 5.91 -10.79 7.47
N TRP A 41 5.87 -10.18 6.28
CA TRP A 41 7.03 -10.16 5.37
C TRP A 41 8.09 -9.11 5.73
N GLY A 42 7.82 -8.25 6.74
CA GLY A 42 8.76 -7.22 7.17
C GLY A 42 8.90 -6.02 6.20
N LEU A 43 8.03 -5.91 5.20
CA LEU A 43 8.09 -4.88 4.16
C LEU A 43 7.61 -3.48 4.62
N HIS A 44 7.19 -3.36 5.87
CA HIS A 44 6.76 -2.11 6.52
C HIS A 44 7.85 -1.46 7.39
N LYS A 45 8.97 -2.17 7.65
CA LYS A 45 9.95 -1.78 8.67
C LYS A 45 10.49 -0.36 8.41
N GLY A 46 10.47 0.46 9.46
CA GLY A 46 10.98 1.84 9.41
C GLY A 46 10.06 2.86 8.71
N ARG A 47 8.90 2.46 8.19
CA ARG A 47 8.03 3.31 7.38
C ARG A 47 6.71 3.58 8.09
N LYS A 48 6.12 4.77 7.86
CA LYS A 48 4.74 5.05 8.29
C LYS A 48 3.78 4.35 7.34
N ILE A 49 2.73 3.76 7.88
CA ILE A 49 1.75 3.01 7.09
C ILE A 49 0.33 3.25 7.61
N THR A 50 -0.63 3.20 6.68
CA THR A 50 -2.06 3.18 6.96
C THR A 50 -2.63 1.83 6.53
N CYS A 51 -3.78 1.44 7.05
CA CYS A 51 -4.51 0.27 6.60
C CYS A 51 -6.00 0.45 6.87
N HIS A 52 -6.78 -0.58 6.56
CA HIS A 52 -8.20 -0.60 6.90
C HIS A 52 -8.41 -0.36 8.40
N PRO A 53 -9.40 0.46 8.82
CA PRO A 53 -9.62 0.81 10.23
C PRO A 53 -9.70 -0.42 11.15
N SER A 54 -10.36 -1.50 10.71
CA SER A 54 -10.48 -2.74 11.49
C SER A 54 -9.15 -3.49 11.73
N PHE A 55 -8.08 -3.13 11.04
CA PHE A 55 -6.74 -3.76 11.15
C PHE A 55 -5.68 -2.78 11.68
N ILE A 56 -6.04 -1.52 11.96
CA ILE A 56 -5.06 -0.50 12.34
C ILE A 56 -4.43 -0.78 13.71
N GLY A 57 -5.16 -1.47 14.59
CA GLY A 57 -4.67 -1.96 15.88
C GLY A 57 -3.58 -3.04 15.75
N ASP A 58 -3.46 -3.71 14.61
CA ASP A 58 -2.42 -4.71 14.36
C ASP A 58 -1.09 -4.06 13.93
N LEU A 59 -1.09 -2.76 13.64
CA LEU A 59 0.09 -2.01 13.21
C LEU A 59 0.89 -1.48 14.42
N PRO A 60 2.21 -1.28 14.30
CA PRO A 60 3.00 -0.66 15.35
C PRO A 60 2.52 0.77 15.60
N THR A 61 2.11 1.08 16.84
CA THR A 61 1.40 2.33 17.19
C THR A 61 2.12 3.60 16.73
N PHE A 62 3.45 3.63 16.79
CA PHE A 62 4.27 4.80 16.40
C PHE A 62 4.47 4.97 14.89
N ARG A 63 4.04 4.00 14.07
CA ARG A 63 4.11 4.02 12.60
C ARG A 63 2.74 3.96 11.94
N ALA A 64 1.70 3.59 12.67
CA ALA A 64 0.32 3.62 12.21
C ALA A 64 -0.15 5.07 12.06
N VAL A 65 -0.75 5.39 10.92
CA VAL A 65 -1.34 6.70 10.64
C VAL A 65 -2.71 6.53 10.02
N GLU A 66 -3.56 7.55 10.17
CA GLU A 66 -4.95 7.50 9.71
C GLU A 66 -5.19 8.15 8.34
N SER A 67 -4.12 8.59 7.65
CA SER A 67 -4.22 9.15 6.30
C SER A 67 -4.85 8.16 5.33
N ASN A 68 -5.63 8.66 4.36
CA ASN A 68 -6.27 7.84 3.34
C ASN A 68 -5.25 7.10 2.46
N VAL A 69 -4.17 7.79 2.12
CA VAL A 69 -3.01 7.26 1.41
C VAL A 69 -1.77 7.70 2.19
N GLN A 70 -0.89 6.76 2.48
CA GLN A 70 0.41 7.03 3.10
C GLN A 70 1.52 6.59 2.17
N VAL A 71 2.26 7.55 1.65
CA VAL A 71 3.51 7.34 0.91
C VAL A 71 4.67 7.37 1.91
N SER A 72 5.57 6.40 1.85
CA SER A 72 6.78 6.32 2.68
C SER A 72 7.91 5.76 1.83
N GLY A 73 8.61 6.63 1.10
CA GLY A 73 9.56 6.23 0.07
C GLY A 73 8.86 5.41 -1.02
N GLU A 74 9.38 4.22 -1.30
CA GLU A 74 8.86 3.31 -2.33
C GLU A 74 7.55 2.60 -1.94
N LEU A 75 7.18 2.60 -0.65
CA LEU A 75 5.96 1.98 -0.15
C LEU A 75 4.81 2.99 -0.16
N THR A 76 3.70 2.64 -0.81
CA THR A 76 2.42 3.34 -0.64
C THR A 76 1.37 2.42 -0.02
N THR A 77 0.70 2.88 1.05
CA THR A 77 -0.39 2.16 1.70
C THR A 77 -1.70 2.94 1.70
N SER A 78 -2.85 2.27 1.74
CA SER A 78 -4.16 2.92 1.76
C SER A 78 -5.24 2.13 2.52
N ARG A 79 -6.33 2.79 2.89
CA ARG A 79 -7.32 2.33 3.89
C ARG A 79 -8.36 1.35 3.35
N GLY A 80 -8.88 1.51 2.14
CA GLY A 80 -9.95 0.62 1.67
C GLY A 80 -10.59 1.04 0.36
N PRO A 81 -11.78 0.48 0.02
CA PRO A 81 -12.46 0.77 -1.23
C PRO A 81 -12.73 2.27 -1.45
N GLY A 82 -13.13 2.99 -0.40
CA GLY A 82 -13.38 4.44 -0.47
C GLY A 82 -12.13 5.29 -0.73
N THR A 83 -10.93 4.73 -0.61
CA THR A 83 -9.66 5.41 -0.89
C THR A 83 -8.94 4.82 -2.11
N ALA A 84 -9.60 3.94 -2.87
CA ALA A 84 -8.98 3.24 -3.99
C ALA A 84 -8.57 4.17 -5.14
N PHE A 85 -9.39 5.19 -5.46
CA PHE A 85 -9.05 6.18 -6.47
C PHE A 85 -7.82 7.00 -6.06
N GLN A 86 -7.83 7.57 -4.84
CA GLN A 86 -6.68 8.30 -4.30
C GLN A 86 -5.40 7.44 -4.30
N PHE A 87 -5.53 6.15 -3.96
CA PHE A 87 -4.43 5.19 -3.98
C PHE A 87 -3.88 4.93 -5.40
N ALA A 88 -4.76 4.79 -6.38
CA ALA A 88 -4.39 4.59 -7.78
C ALA A 88 -3.78 5.85 -8.39
N LEU A 89 -4.35 7.03 -8.12
CA LEU A 89 -3.85 8.31 -8.60
C LEU A 89 -2.47 8.64 -8.01
N SER A 90 -2.26 8.35 -6.74
CA SER A 90 -0.92 8.38 -6.13
C SER A 90 0.07 7.44 -6.83
N PHE A 91 -0.39 6.43 -7.58
CA PHE A 91 0.48 5.57 -8.39
C PHE A 91 0.83 6.17 -9.73
N VAL A 92 -0.19 6.70 -10.40
CA VAL A 92 0.00 7.45 -11.63
C VAL A 92 1.00 8.58 -11.40
N GLU A 93 0.84 9.34 -10.31
CA GLU A 93 1.75 10.43 -9.94
C GLU A 93 3.20 9.97 -9.79
N GLN A 94 3.42 8.88 -9.04
CA GLN A 94 4.77 8.39 -8.76
C GLN A 94 5.46 7.77 -9.98
N LEU A 95 4.68 7.30 -10.97
CA LEU A 95 5.21 6.70 -12.20
C LEU A 95 5.40 7.72 -13.33
N PHE A 96 4.47 8.67 -13.47
CA PHE A 96 4.33 9.50 -14.66
C PHE A 96 4.34 11.00 -14.36
N GLY A 97 4.38 11.38 -13.08
CA GLY A 97 4.36 12.77 -12.65
C GLY A 97 2.95 13.37 -12.54
N PRO A 98 2.87 14.63 -12.06
CA PRO A 98 1.60 15.27 -11.70
C PRO A 98 0.68 15.52 -12.90
N HIS A 99 1.22 15.84 -14.08
CA HIS A 99 0.39 16.08 -15.27
C HIS A 99 -0.44 14.86 -15.69
N ALA A 100 0.13 13.66 -15.56
CA ALA A 100 -0.61 12.43 -15.86
C ALA A 100 -1.76 12.19 -14.87
N VAL A 101 -1.66 12.72 -13.65
CA VAL A 101 -2.75 12.67 -12.66
C VAL A 101 -3.89 13.57 -13.11
N GLU A 102 -3.60 14.80 -13.53
CA GLU A 102 -4.61 15.76 -14.02
C GLU A 102 -5.39 15.17 -15.20
N ASP A 103 -4.69 14.55 -16.14
CA ASP A 103 -5.31 13.89 -17.30
C ASP A 103 -6.24 12.75 -16.86
N VAL A 104 -5.78 11.87 -15.97
CA VAL A 104 -6.58 10.73 -15.49
C VAL A 104 -7.75 11.20 -14.62
N GLU A 105 -7.52 12.14 -13.70
CA GLU A 105 -8.56 12.71 -12.86
C GLU A 105 -9.66 13.38 -13.68
N SER A 106 -9.31 14.08 -14.77
CA SER A 106 -10.31 14.72 -15.64
C SER A 106 -11.29 13.74 -16.30
N THR A 107 -10.90 12.46 -16.41
CA THR A 107 -11.75 11.38 -16.95
C THR A 107 -12.56 10.65 -15.87
N LEU A 108 -12.20 10.83 -14.60
CA LEU A 108 -12.94 10.32 -13.46
C LEU A 108 -14.03 11.34 -13.13
N CYS A 109 -15.29 10.94 -13.34
CA CYS A 109 -16.53 11.74 -13.21
C CYS A 109 -16.47 13.02 -12.37
#